data_AF-A0AAX0S7F3-F1
#
_entry.id   AF-A0AAX0S7F3-F1
#
_cell.length_a   1.000
_cell.length_b   1.000
_cell.length_c   1.000
_cell.angle_alpha   90.00
_cell.angle_beta   90.00
_cell.angle_gamma   90.00
#
_symmetry.space_group_name_H-M   'P 1'
#
loop_
_entity.id
_entity.type
_entity.pdbx_description
1 polymer ?
#
loop_
_entity_poly.entity_id
_entity_poly.type
_entity_poly.pdbx_seq_one_letter_code
_entity_poly.pdbx_strand_id
1 'polypeptide(L)'
;MRNVLLIASAMLIPMSLVFEQSFELDLERSQTIYLVILGIFHAGVVYALFNRLIRQEGALFTSFSNYIVPVIGMILGFFFLHEALSIQQLIGMGVIMMSLVLSDEKIISMLIRK
;
A
#
# COMPACT_ATOMS: atom_id res chain seq x y z
N MET A 1 -6.65 -15.75 -7.16
CA MET A 1 -6.74 -14.32 -6.80
C MET A 1 -7.99 -13.59 -7.34
N ARG A 2 -8.72 -14.12 -8.34
CA ARG A 2 -9.85 -13.41 -8.99
C ARG A 2 -10.97 -12.95 -8.04
N ASN A 3 -11.20 -13.66 -6.93
CA ASN A 3 -12.35 -13.42 -6.04
C ASN A 3 -12.00 -12.68 -4.75
N VAL A 4 -10.74 -12.28 -4.53
CA VAL A 4 -10.29 -11.72 -3.25
C VAL A 4 -11.04 -10.43 -2.90
N LEU A 5 -11.24 -9.54 -3.88
CA LEU A 5 -11.99 -8.30 -3.66
C LEU A 5 -13.45 -8.57 -3.30
N LEU A 6 -14.09 -9.56 -3.93
CA LEU A 6 -15.47 -9.93 -3.62
C LEU A 6 -15.60 -10.49 -2.21
N ILE A 7 -14.67 -11.35 -1.79
CA ILE A 7 -14.65 -11.93 -0.44
C ILE A 7 -14.39 -10.82 0.58
N ALA A 8 -13.43 -9.93 0.32
CA ALA A 8 -13.15 -8.79 1.20
C ALA A 8 -14.39 -7.88 1.34
N SER A 9 -15.05 -7.50 0.25
CA SER A 9 -16.28 -6.71 0.30
C SER A 9 -17.40 -7.43 1.07
N ALA A 10 -17.59 -8.73 0.82
CA ALA A 10 -18.61 -9.52 1.51
C ALA A 10 -18.37 -9.61 3.04
N MET A 11 -17.11 -9.59 3.48
CA MET A 11 -16.75 -9.57 4.90
C MET A 11 -16.80 -8.16 5.50
N LEU A 12 -16.38 -7.14 4.75
CA LEU A 12 -16.29 -5.76 5.25
C LEU A 12 -17.65 -5.07 5.35
N ILE A 13 -18.62 -5.41 4.48
CA ILE A 13 -19.98 -4.86 4.57
C ILE A 13 -20.62 -5.12 5.94
N PRO A 14 -20.75 -6.38 6.42
CA PRO A 14 -21.35 -6.63 7.74
C PRO A 14 -20.50 -6.08 8.88
N MET A 15 -19.17 -6.06 8.74
CA MET A 15 -18.31 -5.43 9.75
C MET A 15 -18.55 -3.92 9.85
N SER A 16 -18.66 -3.20 8.72
CA SER A 16 -18.94 -1.75 8.74
C SER A 16 -20.27 -1.49 9.43
N LEU A 17 -21.32 -2.28 9.17
CA LEU A 17 -22.62 -2.09 9.82
C LEU A 17 -22.62 -2.33 11.35
N VAL A 18 -21.70 -3.16 11.86
CA VAL A 18 -21.61 -3.48 13.29
C VAL A 18 -20.72 -2.49 14.05
N PHE A 19 -19.62 -2.06 13.43
CA PHE A 19 -18.60 -1.24 14.09
C PHE A 19 -18.69 0.26 13.76
N GLU A 20 -19.22 0.61 12.60
CA GLU A 20 -19.42 1.99 12.16
C GLU A 20 -20.93 2.27 12.12
N GLN A 21 -21.36 3.46 12.58
CA GLN A 21 -22.74 3.92 12.37
C GLN A 21 -22.91 4.36 10.90
N SER A 22 -22.82 3.40 9.97
CA SER A 22 -22.77 3.66 8.52
C SER A 22 -24.02 4.35 7.97
N PHE A 23 -25.13 4.34 8.71
CA PHE A 23 -26.41 4.92 8.29
C PHE A 23 -26.60 6.39 8.66
N GLU A 24 -25.73 6.98 9.48
CA GLU A 24 -25.74 8.43 9.80
C GLU A 24 -24.71 9.21 8.96
N LEU A 25 -24.17 8.60 7.91
CA LEU A 25 -23.22 9.23 7.01
C LEU A 25 -23.92 10.26 6.11
N ASP A 26 -23.86 11.52 6.51
CA ASP A 26 -24.28 12.66 5.69
C ASP A 26 -23.20 12.92 4.62
N LEU A 27 -23.21 12.12 3.56
CA LEU A 27 -22.24 12.20 2.48
C LEU A 27 -22.64 13.28 1.47
N GLU A 28 -21.79 14.28 1.33
CA GLU A 28 -21.87 15.18 0.20
C GLU A 28 -21.56 14.45 -1.12
N ARG A 29 -22.14 14.93 -2.21
CA ARG A 29 -21.90 14.41 -3.56
C ARG A 29 -20.41 14.37 -3.94
N SER A 30 -19.63 15.32 -3.43
CA SER A 30 -18.18 15.40 -3.59
C SER A 30 -17.46 14.21 -2.94
N GLN A 31 -17.84 13.86 -1.72
CA GLN A 31 -17.25 12.77 -0.93
C GLN A 31 -17.53 11.41 -1.57
N THR A 32 -18.73 11.19 -2.10
CA THR A 32 -19.05 9.95 -2.83
C THR A 32 -18.14 9.77 -4.04
N ILE A 33 -17.84 10.83 -4.79
CA ILE A 33 -16.94 10.76 -5.95
C ILE A 33 -15.52 10.38 -5.50
N TYR A 34 -15.02 10.97 -4.42
CA TYR A 34 -13.69 10.61 -3.89
C TYR A 34 -13.62 9.15 -3.42
N LEU A 35 -14.67 8.64 -2.76
CA LEU A 35 -14.76 7.23 -2.35
C LEU A 35 -14.74 6.28 -3.56
N VAL A 36 -15.48 6.61 -4.62
CA VAL A 36 -15.48 5.82 -5.86
C VAL A 36 -14.12 5.82 -6.53
N ILE A 37 -13.48 6.99 -6.65
CA ILE A 37 -12.13 7.11 -7.22
C ILE A 37 -11.13 6.30 -6.39
N LEU A 38 -11.18 6.42 -5.06
CA LEU A 38 -10.32 5.68 -4.15
C LEU A 38 -10.52 4.16 -4.34
N GLY A 39 -11.76 3.67 -4.32
CA GLY A 39 -12.05 2.24 -4.50
C GLY A 39 -11.57 1.69 -5.86
N ILE A 40 -11.84 2.42 -6.95
CA ILE A 40 -11.46 1.98 -8.29
C ILE A 40 -9.94 1.98 -8.46
N PHE A 41 -9.28 3.10 -8.17
CA PHE A 41 -7.85 3.24 -8.45
C PHE A 41 -6.98 2.55 -7.40
N HIS A 42 -7.25 2.77 -6.11
CA HIS A 42 -6.41 2.25 -5.04
C HIS A 42 -6.62 0.74 -4.79
N ALA A 43 -7.87 0.26 -4.84
CA ALA A 43 -8.15 -1.16 -4.61
C ALA A 43 -8.30 -1.95 -5.93
N GLY A 44 -9.06 -1.46 -6.90
CA GLY A 44 -9.31 -2.21 -8.15
C GLY A 44 -8.09 -2.31 -9.07
N VAL A 45 -7.62 -1.16 -9.57
CA VAL A 45 -6.56 -1.07 -10.59
C VAL A 45 -5.21 -1.54 -10.03
N VAL A 46 -4.79 -1.01 -8.87
CA VAL A 46 -3.52 -1.41 -8.25
C VAL A 46 -3.50 -2.91 -7.97
N TYR A 47 -4.58 -3.50 -7.46
CA TYR A 47 -4.64 -4.95 -7.24
C TYR A 47 -4.57 -5.76 -8.54
N ALA A 48 -5.19 -5.28 -9.62
CA ALA A 48 -5.10 -5.94 -10.92
C ALA A 48 -3.66 -5.90 -11.46
N LEU A 49 -2.97 -4.76 -11.33
CA LEU A 49 -1.56 -4.61 -11.69
C LEU A 49 -0.66 -5.48 -10.81
N PHE A 50 -0.87 -5.49 -9.51
CA PHE A 50 -0.13 -6.32 -8.55
C PHE A 50 -0.25 -7.81 -8.91
N ASN A 51 -1.47 -8.27 -9.18
CA ASN A 51 -1.71 -9.64 -9.66
C ASN A 51 -1.02 -9.96 -10.97
N ARG A 52 -0.97 -8.99 -11.89
CA ARG A 52 -0.28 -9.15 -13.16
C ARG A 52 1.23 -9.26 -12.93
N LEU A 53 1.79 -8.42 -12.06
CA LEU A 53 3.21 -8.42 -11.73
C LEU A 53 3.64 -9.75 -11.07
N ILE A 54 2.83 -10.28 -10.15
CA ILE A 54 3.07 -11.62 -9.57
C ILE A 54 3.12 -12.69 -10.66
N ARG A 55 2.24 -12.62 -11.66
CA ARG A 55 2.22 -13.58 -12.77
C ARG A 55 3.41 -13.44 -13.71
N GLN A 56 4.03 -12.27 -13.80
CA GLN A 56 5.15 -12.00 -14.71
C GLN A 56 6.51 -12.27 -14.04
N GLU A 57 6.73 -11.73 -12.85
CA GLU A 57 8.04 -11.71 -12.16
C GLU A 57 8.08 -12.58 -10.89
N GLY A 58 6.94 -13.14 -10.48
CA GLY A 58 6.82 -13.95 -9.27
C GLY A 58 6.55 -13.14 -8.01
N ALA A 59 6.16 -13.84 -6.94
CA ALA A 59 5.72 -13.24 -5.69
C ALA A 59 6.85 -12.56 -4.90
N LEU A 60 8.07 -13.12 -4.92
CA LEU A 60 9.22 -12.55 -4.23
C LEU A 60 9.57 -11.16 -4.77
N PHE A 61 9.78 -11.04 -6.09
CA PHE A 61 10.06 -9.75 -6.71
C PHE A 61 8.93 -8.74 -6.50
N THR A 62 7.68 -9.18 -6.67
CA THR A 62 6.52 -8.30 -6.48
C THR A 62 6.41 -7.79 -5.05
N SER A 63 6.84 -8.57 -4.05
CA SER A 63 6.81 -8.16 -2.65
C SER A 63 7.75 -6.97 -2.37
N PHE A 64 8.76 -6.73 -3.20
CA PHE A 64 9.61 -5.56 -3.07
C PHE A 64 8.87 -4.23 -3.25
N SER A 65 7.80 -4.23 -4.05
CA SER A 65 6.96 -3.05 -4.23
C SER A 65 6.36 -2.56 -2.91
N ASN A 66 6.05 -3.47 -1.97
CA ASN A 66 5.49 -3.13 -0.67
C ASN A 66 6.49 -2.40 0.24
N TYR A 67 7.79 -2.66 0.11
CA TYR A 67 8.81 -1.94 0.88
C TYR A 67 9.03 -0.51 0.38
N ILE A 68 8.69 -0.23 -0.88
CA ILE A 68 8.81 1.11 -1.47
C ILE A 68 7.62 2.00 -1.05
N VAL A 69 6.45 1.43 -0.78
CA VAL A 69 5.23 2.17 -0.37
C VAL A 69 5.47 3.19 0.75
N PRO A 70 6.05 2.83 1.92
CA PRO A 70 6.29 3.80 2.99
C PRO A 70 7.29 4.90 2.60
N VAL A 71 8.27 4.59 1.76
CA VAL A 71 9.25 5.56 1.26
C VAL A 71 8.55 6.64 0.43
N ILE A 72 7.77 6.20 -0.54
CA ILE A 72 7.00 7.10 -1.41
C ILE A 72 5.95 7.85 -0.60
N GLY A 73 5.28 7.19 0.34
CA GLY A 73 4.33 7.82 1.25
C GLY A 73 4.94 8.98 2.04
N MET A 74 6.13 8.80 2.60
CA MET A 74 6.82 9.86 3.35
C MET A 74 7.23 11.03 2.42
N ILE A 75 7.75 10.73 1.23
CA ILE A 75 8.12 11.75 0.24
C ILE A 75 6.89 12.56 -0.16
N LEU A 76 5.78 11.88 -0.48
CA LEU A 76 4.53 12.55 -0.84
C LEU A 76 3.96 13.37 0.32
N GLY A 77 4.00 12.86 1.56
CA GLY A 77 3.57 13.60 2.75
C GLY A 77 4.37 14.89 2.97
N PHE A 78 5.70 14.83 2.81
CA PHE A 78 6.55 16.01 2.91
C PHE A 78 6.27 17.03 1.80
N PHE A 79 6.19 16.60 0.54
CA PHE A 79 6.06 17.52 -0.60
C PHE A 79 4.63 18.05 -0.84
N PHE A 80 3.61 17.21 -0.65
CA PHE A 80 2.22 17.57 -0.94
C PHE A 80 1.46 18.01 0.31
N LEU A 81 1.65 17.33 1.44
CA LEU A 81 0.97 17.65 2.70
C LEU A 81 1.77 18.62 3.57
N HIS A 82 3.02 18.95 3.17
CA HIS A 82 3.92 19.84 3.91
C HIS A 82 4.19 19.37 5.35
N GLU A 83 4.13 18.05 5.57
CA GLU A 83 4.38 17.45 6.89
C GLU A 83 5.88 17.48 7.22
N ALA A 84 6.20 17.96 8.42
CA ALA A 84 7.57 17.92 8.92
C ALA A 84 7.98 16.48 9.23
N LEU A 85 9.09 16.04 8.64
CA LEU A 85 9.62 14.70 8.87
C LEU A 85 10.25 14.60 10.25
N SER A 86 9.69 13.75 11.11
CA SER A 86 10.24 13.51 12.43
C SER A 86 11.49 12.62 12.35
N ILE A 87 12.37 12.74 13.35
CA ILE A 87 13.53 11.84 13.47
C ILE A 87 13.08 10.36 13.51
N GLN A 88 11.94 10.06 14.13
CA GLN A 88 11.42 8.69 14.22
C GLN A 88 11.02 8.15 12.85
N GLN A 89 10.40 8.98 11.99
CA GLN A 89 10.08 8.60 10.62
C GLN A 89 11.35 8.36 9.79
N LEU A 90 12.39 9.19 9.97
CA LEU A 90 13.68 8.99 9.30
C LEU A 90 14.39 7.71 9.76
N ILE A 91 14.35 7.38 11.06
CA ILE A 91 14.89 6.12 11.58
C ILE A 91 14.12 4.93 11.01
N GLY A 92 12.78 4.99 11.03
CA GLY A 92 11.93 3.94 10.45
C GLY A 92 12.21 3.73 8.97
N MET A 93 12.40 4.80 8.21
CA MET A 93 12.83 4.75 6.81
C MET A 93 14.15 4.02 6.64
N GLY A 94 15.15 4.34 7.47
CA GLY A 94 16.44 3.68 7.46
C GLY A 94 16.34 2.17 7.70
N VAL A 95 15.49 1.75 8.64
CA VAL A 95 15.24 0.33 8.94
C VAL A 95 14.60 -0.39 7.74
N ILE A 96 13.61 0.22 7.09
CA ILE A 96 12.93 -0.37 5.92
C ILE A 96 13.92 -0.53 4.76
N MET A 97 14.72 0.51 4.47
CA MET A 97 15.75 0.45 3.43
C MET A 97 16.81 -0.61 3.73
N MET A 98 17.24 -0.74 4.98
CA MET A 98 18.17 -1.78 5.40
C MET A 98 17.59 -3.18 5.20
N SER A 99 16.32 -3.39 5.57
CA SER A 99 15.61 -4.65 5.34
C SER A 99 15.54 -5.01 3.86
N LEU A 100 15.33 -4.03 2.99
CA LEU A 100 15.27 -4.23 1.54
C LEU A 100 16.61 -4.72 0.98
N VAL A 101 17.71 -4.06 1.38
CA VAL A 101 19.07 -4.43 0.99
C VAL A 101 19.44 -5.83 1.46
N LEU A 102 19.01 -6.21 2.67
CA LEU A 102 19.25 -7.54 3.25
C LEU A 102 18.32 -8.63 2.72
N SER A 103 17.21 -8.29 2.08
CA SER A 103 16.28 -9.30 1.54
C SER A 103 16.61 -9.67 0.09
N ASP A 104 17.46 -8.89 -0.58
CA ASP A 104 17.89 -9.16 -1.95
C ASP A 104 19.21 -9.95 -1.96
N GLU A 105 19.13 -11.25 -2.24
CA GLU A 105 20.29 -12.15 -2.34
C GLU A 105 21.34 -11.64 -3.34
N LYS A 106 20.91 -10.91 -4.38
CA LYS A 106 21.80 -10.37 -5.41
C LYS A 106 22.62 -9.19 -4.87
N ILE A 107 21.98 -8.31 -4.10
CA ILE A 107 22.65 -7.19 -3.43
C ILE A 107 23.59 -7.69 -2.32
N ILE A 108 23.14 -8.68 -1.54
CA ILE A 108 23.99 -9.34 -0.54
C ILE A 108 25.23 -9.97 -1.21
N SER A 109 25.06 -10.66 -2.34
CA SER A 109 26.18 -11.25 -3.07
C SER A 109 27.16 -10.20 -3.59
N MET A 110 26.71 -9.00 -3.94
CA MET A 110 27.58 -7.87 -4.33
C MET A 110 28.31 -7.25 -3.14
N LEU A 111 27.69 -7.22 -1.95
CA LEU A 111 28.28 -6.68 -0.72
C LEU A 111 29.30 -7.62 -0.08
N ILE A 112 29.05 -8.94 -0.13
CA ILE A 112 29.92 -9.97 0.46
C ILE A 112 31.13 -10.28 -0.44
N ARG A 113 31.04 -10.04 -1.75
CA ARG A 113 32.13 -10.32 -2.71
C ARG A 113 33.23 -9.24 -2.73
N LYS A 114 33.54 -8.63 -1.58
CA LYS A 114 34.63 -7.68 -1.40
C LYS A 114 35.75 -8.30 -0.57
#